data_AF-A0A3B0FIG0-F1
#
_entry.id   AF-A0A3B0FIG0-F1
#
_cell.length_a   1.000
_cell.length_b   1.000
_cell.length_c   1.000
_cell.angle_alpha   90.00
_cell.angle_beta   90.00
_cell.angle_gamma   90.00
#
_symmetry.space_group_name_H-M   'P 1'
#
loop_
_entity.id
_entity.type
_entity.pdbx_description
1 polymer ?
#
loop_
_entity_poly.entity_id
_entity_poly.type
_entity_poly.pdbx_seq_one_letter_code
_entity_poly.pdbx_strand_id
1 'polypeptide(L)' 'MTPDEKIAAVRELERAGVFLLKGAVAQVAEDLHVSEPTVYRYVKQVRRDDALTF' A
#
# COMPACT_ATOMS: atom_id res chain seq x y z
N MET A 1 3.42 -13.03 6.02
CA MET A 1 4.10 -12.06 5.16
C MET A 1 5.03 -11.20 5.98
N THR A 2 6.25 -10.99 5.51
CA THR A 2 7.18 -10.01 6.06
C THR A 2 6.69 -8.58 5.75
N PRO A 3 7.19 -7.54 6.43
CA PRO A 3 6.89 -6.16 6.08
C PRO A 3 7.21 -5.83 4.61
N ASP A 4 8.31 -6.35 4.08
CA ASP A 4 8.74 -6.10 2.70
C ASP A 4 7.78 -6.72 1.68
N GLU A 5 7.30 -7.94 1.94
CA GLU A 5 6.27 -8.59 1.11
C GLU A 5 4.95 -7.78 1.12
N LYS A 6 4.57 -7.20 2.27
CA LYS A 6 3.39 -6.34 2.36
C LYS A 6 3.57 -5.04 1.58
N ILE A 7 4.75 -4.42 1.64
CA ILE A 7 5.07 -3.20 0.88
C ILE A 7 5.08 -3.48 -0.63
N ALA A 8 5.61 -4.64 -1.05
CA ALA A 8 5.57 -5.06 -2.44
C ALA A 8 4.13 -5.25 -2.93
N ALA A 9 3.27 -5.89 -2.14
CA ALA A 9 1.84 -6.00 -2.46
C ALA A 9 1.17 -4.63 -2.58
N VAL A 10 1.41 -3.73 -1.62
CA VAL A 10 0.89 -2.35 -1.66
C VAL A 10 1.37 -1.60 -2.91
N ARG A 11 2.60 -1.84 -3.37
CA ARG A 11 3.13 -1.23 -4.61
C ARG A 11 2.33 -1.64 -5.85
N GLU A 12 2.02 -2.93 -5.97
CA GLU A 12 1.21 -3.42 -7.10
C GLU A 12 -0.22 -2.91 -7.04
N LEU A 13 -0.82 -2.84 -5.84
CA LEU A 13 -2.14 -2.26 -5.64
C LEU A 13 -2.19 -0.75 -5.99
N GLU A 14 -1.16 0.01 -5.61
CA GLU A 14 -1.02 1.43 -5.96
C GLU A 14 -0.91 1.62 -7.47
N ARG A 15 -0.07 0.83 -8.16
CA ARG A 15 0.08 0.86 -9.62
C ARG A 15 -1.22 0.50 -10.34
N ALA A 16 -2.00 -0.42 -9.78
CA ALA A 16 -3.31 -0.79 -10.30
C ALA A 16 -4.41 0.25 -10.01
N GLY A 17 -4.12 1.29 -9.24
CA GLY A 17 -5.07 2.34 -8.89
C GLY A 17 -6.10 1.93 -7.82
N VAL A 18 -5.85 0.85 -7.07
CA VAL A 18 -6.79 0.33 -6.06
C VAL A 18 -7.13 1.39 -5.01
N PHE A 19 -6.15 2.19 -4.58
CA PHE A 19 -6.35 3.23 -3.57
C PHE A 19 -7.13 4.46 -4.07
N LEU A 20 -7.56 4.48 -5.34
CA LEU A 20 -8.55 5.45 -5.85
C LEU A 20 -9.98 5.07 -5.47
N LEU A 21 -10.21 3.81 -5.11
CA LEU A 21 -11.52 3.30 -4.73
C LEU A 21 -11.82 3.61 -3.26
N LYS A 22 -13.04 4.08 -2.99
CA LYS A 22 -13.51 4.31 -1.63
C LYS A 22 -13.51 2.99 -0.84
N GLY A 23 -12.92 3.01 0.35
CA GLY A 23 -12.87 1.85 1.24
C GLY A 23 -11.70 0.89 0.98
N ALA A 24 -10.90 1.10 -0.08
CA ALA A 24 -9.76 0.25 -0.39
C ALA A 24 -8.75 0.13 0.77
N VAL A 25 -8.51 1.22 1.50
CA VAL A 25 -7.58 1.21 2.65
C VAL A 25 -8.03 0.26 3.75
N ALA A 26 -9.33 0.25 4.07
CA ALA A 26 -9.90 -0.63 5.09
C ALA A 26 -9.79 -2.10 4.66
N GLN A 27 -10.15 -2.40 3.40
CA GLN A 27 -10.06 -3.75 2.86
C GLN A 27 -8.61 -4.26 2.84
N VAL A 28 -7.66 -3.45 2.36
CA VAL A 28 -6.24 -3.81 2.32
C VAL A 28 -5.66 -3.98 3.72
N ALA A 29 -6.11 -3.19 4.69
CA ALA A 29 -5.69 -3.34 6.08
C ALA A 29 -6.11 -4.70 6.67
N GLU A 30 -7.35 -5.10 6.41
CA GLU A 30 -7.88 -6.42 6.77
C GLU A 30 -7.10 -7.54 6.08
N ASP A 31 -6.97 -7.49 4.75
CA ASP A 31 -6.32 -8.53 3.95
C ASP A 31 -4.84 -8.71 4.33
N LEU A 32 -4.12 -7.61 4.54
CA LEU A 32 -2.71 -7.63 4.93
C LEU A 32 -2.49 -7.82 6.44
N HIS A 33 -3.56 -7.93 7.24
CA HIS A 33 -3.51 -8.06 8.69
C HIS A 33 -2.65 -6.95 9.33
N VAL A 34 -2.98 -5.70 9.01
CA VAL A 34 -2.34 -4.49 9.55
C VAL A 34 -3.40 -3.44 9.86
N SER A 35 -3.02 -2.36 10.55
CA SER A 35 -3.91 -1.22 10.76
C SER A 35 -4.00 -0.32 9.52
N GLU A 36 -5.10 0.40 9.32
CA GLU A 36 -5.22 1.40 8.25
C GLU A 36 -4.07 2.43 8.25
N PRO A 37 -3.61 2.97 9.40
CA PRO A 37 -2.42 3.82 9.44
C PRO A 37 -1.15 3.16 8.88
N THR A 38 -1.01 1.84 9.04
CA THR A 38 0.12 1.10 8.47
C THR A 38 0.01 1.02 6.94
N VAL A 39 -1.20 0.83 6.40
CA VAL A 39 -1.44 0.89 4.95
C VAL A 39 -1.09 2.27 4.39
N TYR A 40 -1.55 3.35 5.03
CA TYR A 40 -1.17 4.72 4.62
C TYR A 40 0.34 4.94 4.64
N ARG A 41 1.06 4.42 5.64
CA ARG A 41 2.53 4.49 5.70
C ARG A 41 3.17 3.77 4.51
N TYR A 42 2.68 2.57 4.16
CA TYR A 42 3.19 1.83 3.00
C TYR A 42 2.89 2.55 1.68
N VAL A 43 1.68 3.07 1.48
CA VAL A 43 1.33 3.87 0.29
C VAL A 43 2.24 5.09 0.15
N LYS A 44 2.46 5.83 1.25
CA LYS A 44 3.37 6.99 1.27
C LYS A 44 4.81 6.60 0.92
N GLN A 45 5.29 5.48 1.47
CA GLN A 45 6.62 4.96 1.19
C GLN A 45 6.75 4.58 -0.29
N VAL A 46 5.82 3.80 -0.83
CA VAL A 46 5.78 3.39 -2.24
C VAL A 46 5.82 4.59 -3.17
N ARG A 47 4.93 5.58 -2.96
CA ARG A 47 4.87 6.80 -3.78
C ARG A 47 6.17 7.60 -3.75
N ARG A 48 6.82 7.68 -2.59
CA ARG A 48 8.12 8.34 -2.45
C ARG A 48 9.20 7.58 -3.23
N ASP A 49 9.24 6.26 -3.08
CA ASP A 49 10.27 5.44 -3.73
C ASP A 49 10.11 5.43 -5.26
N ASP A 50 8.88 5.38 -5.77
CA ASP A 50 8.60 5.49 -7.21
C ASP A 50 9.00 6.89 -7.74
N ALA A 51 8.77 7.96 -6.98
CA ALA A 51 9.17 9.32 -7.36
C ALA A 51 10.69 9.52 -7.42
N LEU A 52 11.49 8.70 -6.71
CA LEU A 52 12.96 8.74 -6.73
C LEU A 52 13.58 7.88 -7.85
N THR A 53 12.76 7.14 -8.60
CA THR A 53 13.21 6.24 -9.68
C THR A 53 13.10 6.90 -11.07
N PHE A 54 12.78 8.20 -11.12
CA PHE A 54 12.80 9.06 -12.31
C PHE A 54 13.97 10.03 -12.27
#